data_AF-S7ZXY7-F1
#
_entry.id   AF-S7ZXY7-F1
#
_cell.length_a   1.000
_cell.length_b   1.000
_cell.length_c   1.000
_cell.angle_alpha   90.00
_cell.angle_beta   90.00
_cell.angle_gamma   90.00
#
_symmetry.space_group_name_H-M   'P 1'
#
loop_
_entity.id
_entity.type
_entity.pdbx_description
1 polymer ?
#
loop_
_entity_poly.entity_id
_entity_poly.type
_entity_poly.pdbx_seq_one_letter_code
_entity_poly.pdbx_strand_id
1 'polypeptide(L)'
;MTAPAGGAMGGHAVVLVRCDDQSLTFMNSWGPGFANHGFFTIDRAATLEIDSRRQMKFFDVYWYTQDLSDAEVAAWEQHEKDTGSRFIGSLPASFYDLPVTCPHCHLVANASNYEGAWYEAVCRSCRRTFAPTVAELVRSLYENNYNPT
;
A
#
# COMPACT_ATOMS: atom_id res chain seq x y z
N MET A 1 23.62 11.09 -15.86
CA MET A 1 24.35 10.07 -16.64
C MET A 1 23.54 9.81 -17.90
N THR A 2 24.16 9.87 -19.07
CA THR A 2 23.53 9.65 -20.39
C THR A 2 23.35 8.16 -20.65
N ALA A 3 22.25 7.76 -21.29
CA ALA A 3 22.00 6.38 -21.69
C ALA A 3 23.16 5.85 -22.57
N PRO A 4 23.58 4.59 -22.40
CA PRO A 4 24.70 4.05 -23.15
C PRO A 4 24.38 3.99 -24.66
N ALA A 5 25.34 4.44 -25.48
CA ALA A 5 25.28 4.33 -26.92
C ALA A 5 25.26 2.86 -27.34
N GLY A 6 24.26 2.49 -28.16
CA GLY A 6 23.97 1.12 -28.55
C GLY A 6 25.17 0.38 -29.12
N GLY A 7 25.52 -0.74 -28.47
CA GLY A 7 26.66 -1.57 -28.86
C GLY A 7 26.74 -2.93 -28.18
N ALA A 8 25.62 -3.46 -27.69
CA ALA A 8 25.39 -4.87 -27.37
C ALA A 8 23.90 -5.02 -27.07
N MET A 9 23.19 -5.98 -27.71
CA MET A 9 21.82 -6.31 -27.31
C MET A 9 21.86 -7.10 -25.99
N GLY A 10 22.26 -6.43 -24.90
CA GLY A 10 22.13 -6.96 -23.55
C GLY A 10 20.66 -6.88 -23.11
N GLY A 11 20.19 -7.89 -22.38
CA GLY A 11 18.94 -7.76 -21.64
C GLY A 11 19.07 -6.66 -20.57
N HIS A 12 18.03 -5.85 -20.40
CA HIS A 12 17.97 -4.83 -19.36
C HIS A 12 16.94 -5.24 -18.31
N ALA A 13 17.36 -5.32 -17.06
CA ALA A 13 16.46 -5.61 -15.95
C ALA A 13 15.89 -4.30 -15.38
N VAL A 14 14.59 -4.30 -15.15
CA VAL A 14 13.84 -3.19 -14.55
C VAL A 14 12.91 -3.76 -13.48
N VAL A 15 12.52 -2.91 -12.53
CA VAL A 15 11.67 -3.33 -11.41
C VAL A 15 10.23 -2.94 -11.69
N LEU A 16 9.30 -3.89 -11.68
CA LEU A 16 7.86 -3.59 -11.69
C LEU A 16 7.46 -3.05 -10.31
N VAL A 17 7.01 -1.80 -10.24
CA VAL A 17 6.64 -1.13 -8.98
C VAL A 17 5.13 -0.89 -8.83
N ARG A 18 4.37 -0.94 -9.92
CA ARG A 18 2.91 -0.83 -9.89
C ARG A 18 2.29 -1.70 -10.97
N CYS A 19 1.23 -2.40 -10.60
CA CYS A 19 0.46 -3.26 -11.48
C CYS A 19 -1.03 -2.93 -11.30
N ASP A 20 -1.56 -2.13 -12.23
CA ASP A 20 -2.98 -1.77 -12.29
C ASP A 20 -3.71 -2.67 -13.31
N ASP A 21 -5.03 -2.55 -13.39
CA ASP A 21 -5.87 -3.29 -14.35
C ASP A 21 -5.54 -2.95 -15.83
N GLN A 22 -5.03 -1.74 -16.07
CA GLN A 22 -4.76 -1.18 -17.40
C GLN A 22 -3.30 -0.73 -17.58
N SER A 23 -2.42 -0.94 -16.60
CA SER A 23 -1.04 -0.45 -16.73
C SER A 23 -0.03 -1.18 -15.86
N LEU A 24 1.20 -1.26 -16.36
CA LEU A 24 2.38 -1.72 -15.61
C LEU A 24 3.41 -0.59 -15.56
N THR A 25 3.81 -0.16 -14.36
CA THR A 25 4.84 0.87 -14.15
C THR A 25 6.13 0.25 -13.65
N PHE A 26 7.22 0.58 -14.33
CA PHE A 26 8.56 0.08 -14.06
C PHE A 26 9.51 1.19 -13.61
N MET A 27 10.35 0.88 -12.64
CA MET A 27 11.49 1.68 -12.21
C MET A 27 12.75 1.23 -12.98
N ASN A 28 13.43 2.20 -13.59
CA ASN A 28 14.63 1.98 -14.38
C ASN A 28 15.89 2.32 -13.56
N SER A 29 16.94 1.52 -13.71
CA SER A 29 18.23 1.71 -13.04
C SER A 29 19.05 2.90 -13.54
N TRP A 30 18.64 3.57 -14.62
CA TRP A 30 19.31 4.77 -15.14
C TRP A 30 19.08 6.04 -14.31
N GLY A 31 18.27 5.93 -13.25
CA GLY A 31 18.05 7.00 -12.28
C GLY A 31 17.03 8.05 -12.75
N PRO A 32 16.85 9.11 -11.94
CA PRO A 32 15.71 10.03 -12.09
C PRO A 32 15.75 10.92 -13.33
N GLY A 33 16.89 10.99 -14.04
CA GLY A 33 16.99 11.75 -15.29
C GLY A 33 16.38 11.07 -16.51
N PHE A 34 15.92 9.82 -16.37
CA PHE A 34 15.31 9.04 -17.45
C PHE A 34 13.78 9.10 -17.41
N ALA A 35 13.14 9.28 -18.57
CA ALA A 35 11.68 9.23 -18.73
C ALA A 35 10.95 10.09 -17.67
N ASN A 36 10.01 9.50 -16.93
CA ASN A 36 9.27 10.18 -15.87
C ASN A 36 9.95 9.94 -14.52
N HIS A 37 10.97 10.73 -14.19
CA HIS A 37 11.70 10.64 -12.92
C HIS A 37 12.30 9.24 -12.62
N GLY A 38 12.77 8.55 -13.64
CA GLY A 38 13.30 7.18 -13.56
C GLY A 38 12.28 6.08 -13.81
N PHE A 39 11.01 6.44 -14.06
CA PHE A 39 9.92 5.49 -14.27
C PHE A 39 9.37 5.55 -15.69
N PHE A 40 8.82 4.43 -16.16
CA PHE A 40 8.02 4.37 -17.38
C PHE A 40 6.84 3.42 -17.20
N THR A 41 5.76 3.66 -17.93
CA THR A 41 4.52 2.89 -17.85
C THR A 41 4.16 2.34 -19.21
N ILE A 42 3.66 1.11 -19.26
CA ILE A 42 3.08 0.47 -20.45
C ILE A 42 1.62 0.09 -20.18
N ASP A 43 0.83 -0.09 -21.25
CA ASP A 43 -0.58 -0.50 -21.18
C ASP A 43 -0.73 -1.90 -20.55
N ARG A 44 -0.14 -2.95 -21.14
CA ARG A 44 -0.36 -4.32 -20.65
C ARG A 44 0.84 -5.21 -20.86
N ALA A 45 0.85 -6.36 -20.17
CA ALA A 45 1.92 -7.35 -20.29
C ALA A 45 2.15 -7.80 -21.73
N ALA A 46 1.10 -7.88 -22.56
CA ALA A 46 1.21 -8.24 -23.98
C ALA A 46 2.10 -7.27 -24.79
N THR A 47 2.27 -6.01 -24.34
CA THR A 47 3.22 -5.07 -24.94
C THR A 47 4.67 -5.55 -24.84
N LEU A 48 4.96 -6.46 -23.91
CA LEU A 48 6.30 -7.06 -23.70
C LEU A 48 6.48 -8.39 -24.46
N GLU A 49 5.46 -8.90 -25.16
CA GLU A 49 5.45 -10.21 -25.85
C GLU A 49 5.76 -10.10 -27.36
N ILE A 50 6.73 -9.25 -27.72
CA ILE A 50 6.99 -8.85 -29.12
C ILE A 50 7.59 -9.98 -29.99
N ASP A 51 8.28 -10.96 -29.39
CA ASP A 51 8.86 -12.10 -30.12
C ASP A 51 8.79 -13.39 -29.29
N SER A 52 8.19 -14.43 -29.87
CA SER A 52 8.13 -15.82 -29.36
C SER A 52 9.49 -16.40 -28.91
N ARG A 53 10.61 -15.82 -29.36
CA ARG A 53 11.97 -16.24 -29.00
C ARG A 53 12.54 -15.54 -27.77
N ARG A 54 11.93 -14.46 -27.28
CA ARG A 54 12.43 -13.64 -26.17
C ARG A 54 11.28 -13.25 -25.24
N GLN A 55 10.82 -14.22 -24.46
CA GLN A 55 9.80 -13.98 -23.46
C GLN A 55 10.34 -13.16 -22.29
N MET A 56 9.59 -12.14 -21.86
CA MET A 56 9.82 -11.41 -20.62
C MET A 56 9.81 -12.39 -19.45
N LYS A 57 10.77 -12.24 -18.52
CA LYS A 57 10.85 -13.07 -17.32
C LYS A 57 10.62 -12.19 -16.10
N PHE A 58 9.73 -12.65 -15.23
CA PHE A 58 9.49 -12.04 -13.94
C PHE A 58 10.26 -12.82 -12.88
N PHE A 59 10.89 -12.09 -11.98
CA PHE A 59 11.57 -12.62 -10.81
C PHE A 59 11.04 -11.86 -9.61
N ASP A 60 10.67 -12.58 -8.56
CA ASP A 60 10.33 -11.96 -7.29
C ASP A 60 11.60 -11.39 -6.69
N VAL A 61 11.55 -10.09 -6.38
CA VAL A 61 12.64 -9.36 -5.74
C VAL A 61 12.12 -8.84 -4.41
N TYR A 62 12.93 -9.02 -3.37
CA TYR A 62 12.61 -8.59 -2.02
C TYR A 62 13.64 -7.55 -1.59
N TRP A 63 13.15 -6.45 -0.99
CA TRP A 63 13.97 -5.48 -0.30
C TRP A 63 13.73 -5.57 1.20
N TYR A 64 14.77 -5.29 1.99
CA TYR A 64 14.60 -5.20 3.43
C TYR A 64 14.19 -3.79 3.81
N THR A 65 13.33 -3.67 4.81
CA THR A 65 12.96 -2.36 5.37
C THR A 65 14.17 -1.61 5.93
N GLN A 66 15.21 -2.33 6.38
CA GLN A 66 16.48 -1.73 6.83
C GLN A 66 17.28 -1.06 5.71
N ASP A 67 16.99 -1.37 4.44
CA ASP A 67 17.64 -0.76 3.28
C ASP A 67 16.95 0.55 2.87
N LEU A 68 15.79 0.86 3.45
CA LEU A 68 15.08 2.11 3.23
C LEU A 68 15.72 3.22 4.09
N SER A 69 15.79 4.41 3.53
CA SER A 69 16.10 5.60 4.31
C SER A 69 14.95 5.95 5.26
N ASP A 70 15.27 6.64 6.36
CA ASP A 70 14.24 7.13 7.31
C ASP A 70 13.15 7.97 6.61
N ALA A 71 13.52 8.70 5.55
CA ALA A 71 12.59 9.49 4.76
C ALA A 71 11.62 8.63 3.93
N GLU A 72 12.10 7.51 3.38
CA GLU A 72 11.26 6.56 2.63
C GLU A 72 10.32 5.81 3.57
N VAL A 73 10.81 5.39 4.74
CA VAL A 73 9.97 4.79 5.79
C VAL A 73 8.88 5.76 6.22
N ALA A 74 9.22 7.00 6.54
CA ALA A 74 8.24 8.02 6.93
C ALA A 74 7.23 8.32 5.82
N ALA A 75 7.67 8.38 4.56
CA ALA A 75 6.79 8.60 3.41
C ALA A 75 5.81 7.41 3.23
N TRP A 76 6.30 6.18 3.40
CA TRP A 76 5.47 4.98 3.34
C TRP A 76 4.43 4.97 4.46
N GLU A 77 4.83 5.20 5.71
CA GLU A 77 3.90 5.26 6.85
C GLU A 77 2.84 6.35 6.67
N GLN A 78 3.22 7.52 6.14
CA GLN A 78 2.28 8.59 5.87
C GLN A 78 1.30 8.20 4.74
N HIS A 79 1.79 7.55 3.70
CA HIS A 79 0.96 7.05 2.61
C HIS A 79 -0.09 6.04 3.10
N GLU A 80 0.28 5.13 3.99
CA GLU A 80 -0.65 4.19 4.62
C GLU A 80 -1.70 4.91 5.47
N LYS A 81 -1.28 5.89 6.28
CA LYS A 81 -2.18 6.73 7.08
C LYS A 81 -3.19 7.48 6.21
N ASP A 82 -2.73 8.07 5.11
CA ASP A 82 -3.59 8.81 4.18
C ASP A 82 -4.57 7.88 3.46
N THR A 83 -4.10 6.73 2.99
CA THR A 83 -4.92 5.74 2.28
C THR A 83 -5.99 5.17 3.19
N GLY A 84 -5.62 4.75 4.40
CA GLY A 84 -6.61 4.26 5.36
C GLY A 84 -7.57 5.35 5.85
N SER A 85 -7.13 6.60 5.97
CA SER A 85 -8.04 7.71 6.33
C SER A 85 -9.09 7.95 5.25
N ARG A 86 -8.71 7.87 3.97
CA ARG A 86 -9.68 7.93 2.85
C ARG A 86 -10.64 6.75 2.88
N PHE A 87 -10.14 5.55 3.15
CA PHE A 87 -10.96 4.35 3.24
C PHE A 87 -11.98 4.46 4.38
N ILE A 88 -11.54 4.78 5.61
CA ILE A 88 -12.43 4.96 6.77
C ILE A 88 -13.45 6.07 6.52
N GLY A 89 -13.03 7.19 5.92
CA GLY A 89 -13.93 8.29 5.56
C GLY A 89 -14.95 7.94 4.47
N SER A 90 -14.72 6.88 3.69
CA SER A 90 -15.68 6.37 2.69
C SER A 90 -16.70 5.38 3.27
N LEU A 91 -16.51 4.93 4.52
CA LEU A 91 -17.43 3.99 5.15
C LEU A 91 -18.75 4.69 5.55
N PRO A 92 -19.90 4.07 5.32
CA PRO A 92 -21.17 4.44 5.92
C PRO A 92 -21.12 4.76 7.43
N ALA A 93 -21.94 5.72 7.85
CA ALA A 93 -22.00 6.19 9.24
C ALA A 93 -22.26 5.09 10.28
N SER A 94 -22.96 4.02 9.90
CA SER A 94 -23.20 2.83 10.74
C SER A 94 -21.91 2.14 11.19
N PHE A 95 -20.79 2.39 10.53
CA PHE A 95 -19.48 1.93 10.98
C PHE A 95 -19.15 2.39 12.41
N TYR A 96 -19.53 3.62 12.78
CA TYR A 96 -19.23 4.18 14.10
C TYR A 96 -20.07 3.58 15.23
N ASP A 97 -21.11 2.81 14.90
CA ASP A 97 -21.96 2.08 15.84
C ASP A 97 -21.47 0.64 16.08
N LEU A 98 -20.45 0.19 15.34
CA LEU A 98 -19.93 -1.17 15.48
C LEU A 98 -19.29 -1.39 16.86
N PRO A 99 -19.56 -2.53 17.51
CA PRO A 99 -18.94 -2.89 18.77
C PRO A 99 -17.45 -3.20 18.57
N VAL A 100 -16.61 -2.56 19.36
CA VAL A 100 -15.16 -2.74 19.37
C VAL A 100 -14.69 -3.02 20.80
N THR A 101 -13.90 -4.08 20.95
CA THR A 101 -13.31 -4.48 22.23
C THR A 101 -11.98 -3.80 22.44
N CYS A 102 -11.83 -3.07 23.55
CA CYS A 102 -10.53 -2.47 23.89
C CYS A 102 -9.51 -3.57 24.25
N PRO A 103 -8.30 -3.59 23.67
CA PRO A 103 -7.30 -4.62 23.96
C PRO A 103 -6.72 -4.52 25.38
N HIS A 104 -6.91 -3.38 26.06
CA HIS A 104 -6.34 -3.13 27.39
C HIS A 104 -7.30 -3.39 28.55
N CYS A 105 -8.56 -2.96 28.43
CA CYS A 105 -9.55 -3.14 29.48
C CYS A 105 -10.66 -4.12 29.11
N HIS A 106 -10.63 -4.65 27.89
CA HIS A 106 -11.59 -5.63 27.36
C HIS A 106 -13.06 -5.17 27.37
N LEU A 107 -13.30 -3.87 27.59
CA LEU A 107 -14.62 -3.30 27.48
C LEU A 107 -15.04 -3.27 26.01
N VAL A 108 -16.22 -3.80 25.73
CA VAL A 108 -16.89 -3.67 24.43
C VAL A 108 -17.64 -2.34 24.42
N ALA A 109 -17.33 -1.49 23.46
CA ALA A 109 -17.98 -0.20 23.26
C ALA A 109 -18.07 0.12 21.76
N ASN A 110 -19.02 0.96 21.36
CA ASN A 110 -19.11 1.39 19.96
C ASN A 110 -17.82 2.09 19.51
N ALA A 111 -17.48 1.98 18.23
CA ALA A 111 -16.31 2.65 17.65
C ALA A 111 -16.29 4.17 17.92
N SER A 112 -17.47 4.81 17.98
CA SER A 112 -17.64 6.22 18.39
C SER A 112 -17.16 6.56 19.81
N ASN A 113 -17.02 5.57 20.70
CA ASN A 113 -16.47 5.76 22.06
C ASN A 113 -14.94 5.76 22.11
N TYR A 114 -14.27 5.67 20.96
CA TYR A 114 -12.82 5.81 20.86
C TYR A 114 -12.48 7.19 20.28
N GLU A 115 -11.42 7.81 20.81
CA GLU A 115 -10.86 9.07 20.31
C GLU A 115 -9.57 8.79 19.52
N GLY A 116 -9.02 9.82 18.87
CA GLY A 116 -7.75 9.70 18.14
C GLY A 116 -7.94 9.33 16.67
N ALA A 117 -6.88 8.81 16.07
CA ALA A 117 -6.88 8.37 14.68
C ALA A 117 -7.24 6.88 14.59
N TRP A 118 -7.70 6.43 13.41
CA TRP A 118 -8.01 5.01 13.20
C TRP A 118 -6.79 4.08 13.37
N TYR A 119 -5.57 4.61 13.27
CA TYR A 119 -4.30 3.91 13.50
C TYR A 119 -3.71 4.15 14.90
N GLU A 120 -4.33 5.02 15.71
CA GLU A 120 -3.90 5.36 17.07
C GLU A 120 -5.13 5.75 17.90
N ALA A 121 -5.88 4.72 18.32
CA ALA A 121 -7.13 4.87 19.01
C ALA A 121 -6.92 5.02 20.53
N VAL A 122 -7.71 5.88 21.15
CA VAL A 122 -7.70 6.12 22.60
C VAL A 122 -9.03 5.63 23.17
N CYS A 123 -8.97 4.66 24.08
CA CYS A 123 -10.15 4.18 24.78
C CYS A 123 -10.63 5.23 25.81
N ARG A 124 -11.87 5.71 25.71
CA ARG A 124 -12.42 6.67 26.70
C ARG A 124 -12.51 6.09 28.12
N SER A 125 -12.65 4.78 28.26
CA SER A 125 -12.84 4.13 29.56
C SER A 125 -11.54 3.91 30.34
N CYS A 126 -10.49 3.39 29.69
CA CYS A 126 -9.19 3.15 30.35
C CYS A 126 -8.12 4.19 30.01
N ARG A 127 -8.41 5.13 29.09
CA ARG A 127 -7.53 6.21 28.64
C ARG A 127 -6.19 5.74 28.06
N ARG A 128 -6.08 4.46 27.70
CA ARG A 128 -4.91 3.90 27.02
C ARG A 128 -5.05 4.01 25.51
N THR A 129 -3.91 4.30 24.89
CA THR A 129 -3.74 4.30 23.44
C THR A 129 -3.40 2.91 22.94
N PHE A 130 -3.91 2.54 21.78
CA PHE A 130 -3.54 1.34 21.06
C PHE A 130 -3.65 1.57 19.55
N ALA A 131 -2.85 0.85 18.77
CA ALA A 131 -2.97 0.83 17.33
C ALA A 131 -3.92 -0.32 16.95
N PRO A 132 -5.13 -0.03 16.42
CA PRO A 132 -6.00 -1.08 15.89
C PRO A 132 -5.33 -1.76 14.70
N THR A 133 -5.31 -3.09 14.66
CA THR A 133 -4.80 -3.79 13.49
C THR A 133 -5.84 -3.78 12.37
N VAL A 134 -5.38 -3.78 11.11
CA VAL A 134 -6.27 -3.92 9.93
C VAL A 134 -7.12 -5.19 10.05
N ALA A 135 -6.55 -6.28 10.58
CA ALA A 135 -7.27 -7.52 10.81
C ALA A 135 -8.42 -7.37 11.82
N GLU A 136 -8.23 -6.62 12.91
CA GLU A 136 -9.28 -6.34 13.90
C GLU A 136 -10.37 -5.44 13.32
N LEU A 137 -10.00 -4.45 12.50
CA LEU A 137 -10.95 -3.54 11.86
C LEU A 137 -11.79 -4.28 10.80
N VAL A 138 -11.14 -5.08 9.95
CA VAL A 138 -11.80 -5.93 8.95
C VAL A 138 -12.66 -6.99 9.63
N ARG A 139 -12.16 -7.66 10.66
CA ARG A 139 -12.95 -8.64 11.43
C ARG A 139 -14.20 -8.01 12.02
N SER A 140 -14.08 -6.81 12.60
CA SER A 140 -15.23 -6.07 13.13
C SER A 140 -16.27 -5.74 12.05
N LEU A 141 -15.85 -5.44 10.82
CA LEU A 141 -16.76 -5.25 9.69
C LEU A 141 -17.48 -6.54 9.29
N TYR A 142 -16.74 -7.66 9.17
CA TYR A 142 -17.30 -8.95 8.74
C TYR A 142 -18.20 -9.60 9.80
N GLU A 143 -17.78 -9.62 11.07
CA GLU A 143 -18.52 -10.26 12.17
C GLU A 143 -19.84 -9.56 12.48
N ASN A 144 -19.94 -8.27 12.16
CA ASN A 144 -21.16 -7.48 12.34
C ASN A 144 -22.02 -7.38 11.07
N ASN A 145 -21.80 -8.26 10.08
CA ASN A 145 -22.55 -8.31 8.82
C ASN A 145 -22.66 -6.94 8.12
N TYR A 146 -21.56 -6.19 8.10
CA TYR A 146 -21.54 -4.92 7.41
C TYR A 146 -21.78 -5.13 5.90
N ASN A 147 -22.96 -4.73 5.42
CA ASN A 147 -23.30 -4.77 4.00
C ASN A 147 -23.15 -3.37 3.42
N PRO A 148 -22.16 -3.11 2.54
CA PRO A 148 -21.85 -1.78 2.01
C PRO A 148 -22.85 -1.27 0.96
N THR A 149 -24.05 -1.85 0.87
CA THR A 149 -25.10 -1.45 -0.11
C THR A 149 -25.66 -0.07 0.16
#